data_AF-A0A950CRK2-F1
#
_entry.id   AF-A0A950CRK2-F1
#
_cell.length_a   1.000
_cell.length_b   1.000
_cell.length_c   1.000
_cell.angle_alpha   90.00
_cell.angle_beta   90.00
_cell.angle_gamma   90.00
#
_symmetry.space_group_name_H-M   'P 1'
#
loop_
_entity.id
_entity.type
_entity.pdbx_description
1 polymer ?
#
loop_
_entity_poly.entity_id
_entity_poly.type
_entity_poly.pdbx_seq_one_letter_code
_entity_poly.pdbx_strand_id
1 'polypeptide(L)'
;VIPYVAENSANYDSAGGFANALKSLARLVKMDVGLKAVTLDYGNWDTHEGQPGRFRGQLEPFSNGLAAFWNDIAAYHNRVCVVAITEFGRRLRSNKSNGTDHGRAGVMMALNGTLRGGRMYGTWPGLATEQLEEGVDLAVTTDYRLVLSEVVHFVNGSKPATLFPGFQPAGHLGLWA
;
A
#
# COMPACT_ATOMS: atom_id res chain seq x y z
N VAL A 1 22.95 -19.24 -15.40
CA VAL A 1 22.39 -18.36 -14.35
C VAL A 1 21.82 -19.25 -13.27
N ILE A 2 22.24 -19.09 -12.01
CA ILE A 2 21.71 -19.90 -10.90
C ILE A 2 20.24 -19.51 -10.67
N PRO A 3 19.30 -20.46 -10.63
CA PRO A 3 17.89 -20.16 -10.33
C PRO A 3 17.75 -19.51 -8.96
N TYR A 4 16.91 -18.49 -8.86
CA TYR A 4 16.61 -17.88 -7.56
C TYR A 4 15.80 -18.84 -6.69
N VAL A 5 16.28 -19.06 -5.47
CA VAL A 5 15.60 -19.86 -4.45
C VAL A 5 15.01 -18.91 -3.41
N ALA A 6 13.70 -18.95 -3.26
CA ALA A 6 13.00 -18.18 -2.24
C ALA A 6 13.21 -18.81 -0.85
N GLU A 7 13.25 -17.99 0.19
CA GLU A 7 13.45 -18.40 1.58
C GLU A 7 12.13 -18.44 2.35
N ASN A 8 12.17 -19.02 3.56
CA ASN A 8 11.05 -19.01 4.53
C ASN A 8 9.72 -19.51 3.94
N SER A 9 9.79 -20.52 3.06
CA SER A 9 8.64 -21.12 2.38
C SER A 9 7.81 -20.11 1.57
N ALA A 10 8.42 -19.01 1.12
CA ALA A 10 7.76 -18.05 0.24
C ALA A 10 7.30 -18.70 -1.07
N ASN A 11 6.01 -18.57 -1.36
CA ASN A 11 5.37 -19.15 -2.53
C ASN A 11 4.88 -18.08 -3.50
N TYR A 12 5.56 -17.94 -4.63
CA TYR A 12 5.21 -16.98 -5.68
C TYR A 12 4.37 -17.58 -6.81
N ASP A 13 3.95 -18.84 -6.70
CA ASP A 13 3.20 -19.52 -7.76
C ASP A 13 1.78 -18.96 -7.90
N SER A 14 1.28 -18.31 -6.85
CA SER A 14 0.03 -17.55 -6.85
C SER A 14 0.27 -16.08 -7.18
N ALA A 15 -0.50 -15.53 -8.13
CA ALA A 15 -0.61 -14.11 -8.54
C ALA A 15 0.06 -13.67 -9.85
N GLY A 16 0.48 -14.62 -10.70
CA GLY A 16 0.89 -14.31 -12.07
C GLY A 16 1.97 -13.23 -12.15
N GLY A 17 1.76 -12.21 -13.00
CA GLY A 17 2.75 -11.14 -13.23
C GLY A 17 3.16 -10.38 -11.96
N PHE A 18 2.23 -10.14 -11.03
CA PHE A 18 2.52 -9.38 -9.80
C PHE A 18 3.43 -10.14 -8.83
N ALA A 19 3.15 -11.43 -8.60
CA ALA A 19 4.05 -12.26 -7.78
C ALA A 19 5.44 -12.40 -8.40
N ASN A 20 5.54 -12.49 -9.73
CA ASN A 20 6.84 -12.52 -10.41
C ASN A 20 7.61 -11.19 -10.25
N ALA A 21 6.92 -10.06 -10.27
CA ALA A 21 7.52 -8.75 -10.00
C ALA A 21 8.03 -8.66 -8.55
N LEU A 22 7.23 -9.12 -7.57
CA LEU A 22 7.62 -9.20 -6.17
C LEU A 22 8.80 -10.17 -5.93
N LYS A 23 8.84 -11.32 -6.62
CA LYS A 23 9.99 -12.25 -6.59
C LYS A 23 11.25 -11.60 -7.14
N SER A 24 11.12 -10.81 -8.20
CA SER A 24 12.24 -10.04 -8.76
C SER A 24 12.70 -8.95 -7.79
N LEU A 25 11.77 -8.28 -7.11
CA LEU A 25 12.09 -7.32 -6.06
C LEU A 25 12.81 -7.97 -4.88
N ALA A 26 12.37 -9.14 -4.41
CA ALA A 26 13.02 -9.87 -3.32
C ALA A 26 14.49 -10.18 -3.65
N ARG A 27 14.77 -10.56 -4.92
CA ARG A 27 16.15 -10.73 -5.40
C ARG A 27 16.97 -9.45 -5.29
N LEU A 28 16.42 -8.33 -5.75
CA LEU A 28 17.13 -7.03 -5.69
C LEU A 28 17.41 -6.60 -4.25
N VAL A 29 16.46 -6.81 -3.34
CA VAL A 29 16.63 -6.56 -1.90
C VAL A 29 17.78 -7.41 -1.35
N LYS A 30 17.79 -8.71 -1.64
CA LYS A 30 18.82 -9.65 -1.13
C LYS A 30 20.21 -9.43 -1.72
N MET A 31 20.28 -8.95 -2.97
CA MET A 31 21.55 -8.61 -3.62
C MET A 31 22.18 -7.32 -3.10
N ASP A 32 21.45 -6.53 -2.29
CA ASP A 32 21.90 -5.27 -1.69
C ASP A 32 22.56 -4.30 -2.71
N VAL A 33 21.96 -4.19 -3.91
CA VAL A 33 22.48 -3.40 -5.04
C VAL A 33 22.35 -1.88 -4.86
N GLY A 34 22.12 -1.40 -3.62
CA GLY A 34 21.88 0.02 -3.35
C GLY A 34 20.47 0.52 -3.70
N LEU A 35 19.50 -0.39 -3.77
CA LEU A 35 18.09 -0.07 -4.04
C LEU A 35 17.54 0.97 -3.03
N LYS A 36 16.89 2.03 -3.52
CA LYS A 36 16.32 3.10 -2.69
C LYS A 36 14.80 3.14 -2.68
N ALA A 37 14.18 2.94 -3.84
CA ALA A 37 12.74 2.90 -4.01
C ALA A 37 12.40 2.04 -5.23
N VAL A 38 11.25 1.35 -5.17
CA VAL A 38 10.67 0.61 -6.30
C VAL A 38 9.16 0.83 -6.27
N THR A 39 8.58 1.08 -7.43
CA THR A 39 7.13 1.13 -7.64
C THR A 39 6.72 -0.11 -8.41
N LEU A 40 5.69 -0.79 -7.94
CA LEU A 40 5.09 -1.93 -8.62
C LEU A 40 3.61 -1.62 -8.86
N ASP A 41 3.19 -1.68 -10.11
CA ASP A 41 1.79 -1.49 -10.47
C ASP A 41 1.05 -2.82 -10.42
N TYR A 42 -0.08 -2.83 -9.73
CA TYR A 42 -1.02 -3.93 -9.75
C TYR A 42 -2.40 -3.37 -10.08
N GLY A 43 -2.80 -3.49 -11.36
CA GLY A 43 -3.98 -2.82 -11.90
C GLY A 43 -5.32 -3.54 -11.64
N ASN A 44 -6.33 -3.16 -12.43
CA ASN A 44 -7.70 -3.71 -12.43
C ASN A 44 -8.53 -3.47 -11.15
N TRP A 45 -8.23 -2.40 -10.40
CA TRP A 45 -9.02 -1.95 -9.25
C TRP A 45 -10.12 -0.94 -9.60
N ASP A 46 -10.17 -0.44 -10.84
CA ASP A 46 -11.19 0.51 -11.31
C ASP A 46 -12.51 -0.18 -11.68
N THR A 47 -13.20 -0.73 -10.67
CA THR A 47 -14.36 -1.60 -10.87
C THR A 47 -15.68 -0.80 -10.88
N HIS A 48 -16.05 -0.25 -12.04
CA HIS A 48 -17.34 0.44 -12.25
C HIS A 48 -18.54 -0.51 -12.36
N GLU A 49 -18.31 -1.82 -12.44
CA GLU A 49 -19.33 -2.85 -12.54
C GLU A 49 -18.86 -4.14 -11.84
N GLY A 50 -19.80 -4.92 -11.31
CA GLY A 50 -19.53 -6.25 -10.74
C GLY A 50 -18.40 -6.28 -9.69
N GLN A 51 -18.22 -5.20 -8.94
CA GLN A 51 -17.10 -5.00 -8.03
C GLN A 51 -16.94 -6.13 -7.00
N PRO A 52 -17.99 -6.66 -6.34
CA PRO A 52 -17.80 -7.72 -5.36
C PRO A 52 -17.02 -8.93 -5.88
N GLY A 53 -17.28 -9.34 -7.13
CA GLY A 53 -16.56 -10.45 -7.77
C GLY A 53 -15.15 -10.06 -8.21
N ARG A 54 -15.02 -8.91 -8.90
CA ARG A 54 -13.72 -8.42 -9.41
C ARG A 54 -12.74 -8.12 -8.28
N PHE A 55 -13.20 -7.41 -7.25
CA PHE A 55 -12.40 -7.05 -6.09
C PHE A 55 -11.91 -8.30 -5.34
N ARG A 56 -12.80 -9.27 -5.09
CA ARG A 56 -12.43 -10.55 -4.48
C ARG A 56 -11.36 -11.28 -5.31
N GLY A 57 -11.52 -11.32 -6.64
CA GLY A 57 -10.56 -11.95 -7.55
C GLY A 57 -9.18 -11.29 -7.56
N GLN A 58 -9.10 -9.99 -7.26
CA GLN A 58 -7.84 -9.25 -7.17
C GLN A 58 -7.19 -9.34 -5.78
N LEU A 59 -8.00 -9.38 -4.72
CA LEU A 59 -7.50 -9.38 -3.34
C LEU A 59 -6.66 -10.61 -3.00
N GLU A 60 -7.10 -11.80 -3.40
CA GLU A 60 -6.39 -13.04 -3.06
C GLU A 60 -4.98 -13.09 -3.68
N PRO A 61 -4.81 -12.88 -5.00
CA PRO A 61 -3.49 -12.74 -5.60
C PRO A 61 -2.63 -11.65 -4.97
N PHE A 62 -3.20 -10.47 -4.69
CA PHE A 62 -2.49 -9.38 -4.05
C PHE A 62 -1.96 -9.78 -2.67
N SER A 63 -2.83 -10.35 -1.84
CA SER A 63 -2.50 -10.78 -0.48
C SER A 63 -1.46 -11.89 -0.47
N ASN A 64 -1.62 -12.92 -1.31
CA ASN A 64 -0.68 -14.03 -1.40
C ASN A 64 0.70 -13.58 -1.92
N GLY A 65 0.71 -12.72 -2.95
CA GLY A 65 1.96 -12.16 -3.48
C GLY A 65 2.72 -11.35 -2.43
N LEU A 66 2.03 -10.46 -1.70
CA LEU A 66 2.63 -9.69 -0.62
C LEU A 66 3.12 -10.58 0.54
N ALA A 67 2.35 -11.60 0.93
CA ALA A 67 2.75 -12.55 1.96
C ALA A 67 4.01 -13.33 1.56
N ALA A 68 4.08 -13.80 0.30
CA ALA A 68 5.25 -14.47 -0.24
C ALA A 68 6.47 -13.55 -0.23
N PHE A 69 6.31 -12.31 -0.71
CA PHE A 69 7.37 -11.29 -0.65
C PHE A 69 7.86 -11.07 0.78
N TRP A 70 6.93 -10.81 1.69
CA TRP A 70 7.27 -10.54 3.08
C TRP A 70 8.02 -11.72 3.72
N ASN A 71 7.56 -12.96 3.51
CA ASN A 71 8.26 -14.14 3.99
C ASN A 71 9.67 -14.27 3.39
N ASP A 72 9.81 -14.07 2.08
CA ASP A 72 11.09 -14.24 1.37
C ASP A 72 12.16 -13.27 1.88
N ILE A 73 11.76 -12.05 2.25
CA ILE A 73 12.67 -11.00 2.74
C ILE A 73 12.70 -10.86 4.28
N ALA A 74 12.39 -11.91 5.04
CA ALA A 74 12.29 -11.85 6.50
C ALA A 74 13.49 -11.17 7.20
N ALA A 75 14.72 -11.48 6.75
CA ALA A 75 15.94 -10.86 7.30
C ALA A 75 16.05 -9.34 7.05
N TYR A 76 15.20 -8.77 6.19
CA TYR A 76 15.24 -7.38 5.72
C TYR A 76 14.02 -6.56 6.15
N HIS A 77 13.10 -7.12 6.95
CA HIS A 77 11.88 -6.42 7.38
C HIS A 77 12.13 -5.05 8.01
N ASN A 78 13.25 -4.89 8.73
CA ASN A 78 13.58 -3.61 9.37
C ASN A 78 14.16 -2.58 8.39
N ARG A 79 14.67 -3.03 7.23
CA ARG A 79 15.25 -2.16 6.18
C ARG A 79 14.25 -1.81 5.08
N VAL A 80 13.24 -2.64 4.86
CA VAL A 80 12.26 -2.48 3.79
C VAL A 80 10.93 -1.99 4.36
N CYS A 81 10.40 -0.91 3.80
CA CYS A 81 9.03 -0.48 4.04
C CYS A 81 8.22 -0.66 2.77
N VAL A 82 7.13 -1.41 2.86
CA VAL A 82 6.13 -1.55 1.78
C VAL A 82 5.01 -0.56 2.07
N VAL A 83 4.60 0.19 1.06
CA VAL A 83 3.39 1.03 1.10
C VAL A 83 2.51 0.63 -0.07
N ALA A 84 1.26 0.27 0.21
CA ALA A 84 0.23 0.05 -0.79
C ALA A 84 -0.75 1.23 -0.76
N ILE A 85 -0.96 1.84 -1.92
CA ILE A 85 -1.83 3.01 -2.14
C ILE A 85 -2.46 2.91 -3.53
N THR A 86 -3.65 3.48 -3.69
CA THR A 86 -4.34 3.63 -4.98
C THR A 86 -4.33 5.10 -5.42
N GLU A 87 -4.42 5.34 -6.73
CA GLU A 87 -4.47 6.69 -7.31
C GLU A 87 -5.75 7.47 -6.95
N PHE A 88 -6.85 6.75 -6.68
CA PHE A 88 -8.12 7.32 -6.24
C PHE A 88 -8.81 6.44 -5.20
N GLY A 89 -9.78 7.03 -4.50
CA GLY A 89 -10.72 6.33 -3.64
C GLY A 89 -11.90 5.75 -4.41
N ARG A 90 -12.78 5.05 -3.70
CA ARG A 90 -14.07 4.56 -4.23
C ARG A 90 -15.21 5.18 -3.45
N ARG A 91 -16.32 5.48 -4.12
CA ARG A 91 -17.54 5.92 -3.43
C ARG A 91 -18.00 4.87 -2.44
N LEU A 92 -18.60 5.31 -1.33
CA LEU A 92 -19.19 4.39 -0.35
C LEU A 92 -20.35 3.59 -0.95
N ARG A 93 -21.21 4.26 -1.71
CA ARG A 93 -22.44 3.68 -2.27
C ARG A 93 -22.17 3.01 -3.62
N SER A 94 -22.78 1.85 -3.84
CA SER A 94 -22.74 1.17 -5.13
C SER A 94 -23.53 1.93 -6.20
N ASN A 95 -23.07 1.85 -7.44
CA ASN A 95 -23.80 2.32 -8.62
C ASN A 95 -24.80 1.24 -9.11
N LYS A 96 -25.55 1.55 -10.17
CA LYS A 96 -26.58 0.66 -10.74
C LYS A 96 -26.04 -0.64 -11.35
N SER A 97 -24.74 -0.71 -11.59
CA SER A 97 -24.06 -1.84 -12.24
C SER A 97 -23.34 -2.75 -11.24
N ASN A 98 -23.68 -2.66 -9.95
CA ASN A 98 -23.02 -3.39 -8.88
C ASN A 98 -21.50 -3.09 -8.79
N GLY A 99 -21.10 -1.89 -9.22
CA GLY A 99 -19.78 -1.33 -8.99
C GLY A 99 -19.83 -0.13 -8.05
N THR A 100 -18.75 0.63 -7.98
CA THR A 100 -18.71 1.96 -7.37
C THR A 100 -18.12 2.93 -8.38
N ASP A 101 -18.32 4.23 -8.21
CA ASP A 101 -17.61 5.23 -9.01
C ASP A 101 -16.32 5.68 -8.29
N HIS A 102 -15.55 6.56 -8.93
CA HIS A 102 -14.41 7.21 -8.29
C HIS A 102 -14.86 8.04 -7.09
N GLY A 103 -14.13 7.92 -6.00
CA GLY A 103 -14.35 8.67 -4.76
C GLY A 103 -13.05 9.32 -4.27
N ARG A 104 -13.17 10.11 -3.21
CA ARG A 104 -12.06 10.97 -2.75
C ARG A 104 -11.06 10.28 -1.84
N ALA A 105 -11.53 9.57 -0.80
CA ALA A 105 -10.65 8.91 0.16
C ALA A 105 -10.56 7.39 -0.08
N GLY A 106 -9.43 6.82 0.35
CA GLY A 106 -9.15 5.40 0.30
C GLY A 106 -8.33 4.96 1.52
N VAL A 107 -7.76 3.76 1.46
CA VAL A 107 -6.90 3.21 2.52
C VAL A 107 -5.48 3.08 1.98
N MET A 108 -4.52 3.60 2.75
CA MET A 108 -3.10 3.27 2.58
C MET A 108 -2.72 2.19 3.58
N MET A 109 -1.98 1.19 3.15
CA MET A 109 -1.41 0.16 4.03
C MET A 109 0.11 0.30 4.04
N ALA A 110 0.71 0.18 5.22
CA ALA A 110 2.16 0.20 5.40
C ALA A 110 2.63 -1.03 6.17
N LEU A 111 3.77 -1.58 5.78
CA LEU A 111 4.36 -2.79 6.35
C LEU A 111 5.88 -2.63 6.47
N ASN A 112 6.39 -2.79 7.69
CA ASN A 112 7.80 -2.77 8.04
C ASN A 112 7.98 -3.48 9.40
N GLY A 113 9.15 -4.07 9.66
CA GLY A 113 9.41 -4.87 10.85
C GLY A 113 9.43 -4.10 12.18
N THR A 114 9.65 -2.77 12.14
CA THR A 114 9.67 -1.90 13.33
C THR A 114 8.57 -0.85 13.33
N LEU A 115 7.71 -0.84 12.31
CA LEU A 115 6.53 0.02 12.29
C LEU A 115 5.60 -0.36 13.44
N ARG A 116 5.00 0.65 14.08
CA ARG A 116 4.00 0.48 15.16
C ARG A 116 2.69 -0.08 14.57
N GLY A 117 2.71 -1.36 14.19
CA GLY A 117 1.66 -2.03 13.44
C GLY A 117 0.42 -2.37 14.26
N GLY A 118 -0.57 -2.99 13.60
CA GLY A 118 -1.84 -3.37 14.23
C GLY A 118 -2.74 -2.18 14.60
N ARG A 119 -2.57 -1.05 13.90
CA ARG A 119 -3.26 0.21 14.18
C ARG A 119 -3.83 0.82 12.91
N MET A 120 -4.99 1.47 13.05
CA MET A 120 -5.48 2.43 12.05
C MET A 120 -4.92 3.80 12.41
N TYR A 121 -4.23 4.43 11.48
CA TYR A 121 -3.72 5.80 11.62
C TYR A 121 -4.68 6.79 10.99
N GLY A 122 -4.64 8.04 11.46
CA GLY A 122 -5.57 9.08 11.04
C GLY A 122 -6.92 9.00 11.75
N THR A 123 -7.86 9.83 11.30
CA THR A 123 -9.21 9.87 11.85
C THR A 123 -10.14 9.02 11.00
N TRP A 124 -11.01 8.23 11.64
CA TRP A 124 -12.11 7.53 10.97
C TRP A 124 -13.44 8.10 11.44
N PRO A 125 -14.06 9.02 10.67
CA PRO A 125 -15.32 9.65 11.07
C PRO A 125 -16.47 8.65 11.11
N GLY A 126 -16.45 7.62 10.27
CA GLY A 126 -17.49 6.62 10.13
C GLY A 126 -18.13 6.63 8.74
N LEU A 127 -19.26 5.94 8.60
CA LEU A 127 -19.97 5.75 7.33
C LEU A 127 -21.37 6.40 7.31
N ALA A 128 -21.77 7.06 8.40
CA ALA A 128 -23.06 7.76 8.43
C ALA A 128 -23.06 8.90 7.43
N THR A 129 -24.20 9.26 6.86
CA THR A 129 -24.27 10.18 5.71
C THR A 129 -23.69 11.57 6.06
N GLU A 130 -23.92 12.02 7.28
CA GLU A 130 -23.39 13.27 7.86
C GLU A 130 -21.87 13.25 8.11
N GLN A 131 -21.24 12.08 8.08
CA GLN A 131 -19.79 11.89 8.22
C GLN A 131 -19.09 11.81 6.85
N LEU A 132 -19.85 11.72 5.76
CA LEU A 132 -19.34 11.68 4.40
C LEU A 132 -19.12 13.09 3.86
N GLU A 133 -18.05 13.25 3.09
CA GLU A 133 -17.82 14.47 2.32
C GLU A 133 -18.95 14.62 1.29
N GLU A 134 -19.63 15.77 1.34
CA GLU A 134 -20.83 16.09 0.55
C GLU A 134 -21.95 15.03 0.64
N GLY A 135 -21.96 14.20 1.69
CA GLY A 135 -22.94 13.13 1.88
C GLY A 135 -22.75 11.91 0.97
N VAL A 136 -21.62 11.82 0.25
CA VAL A 136 -21.40 10.77 -0.77
C VAL A 136 -20.05 10.06 -0.61
N ASP A 137 -18.97 10.81 -0.41
CA ASP A 137 -17.61 10.28 -0.40
C ASP A 137 -17.07 10.10 1.02
N LEU A 138 -16.16 9.15 1.20
CA LEU A 138 -15.41 9.07 2.46
C LEU A 138 -14.59 10.35 2.65
N ALA A 139 -14.63 10.90 3.87
CA ALA A 139 -13.86 12.09 4.21
C ALA A 139 -12.35 11.81 4.13
N VAL A 140 -11.62 12.68 3.45
CA VAL A 140 -10.15 12.63 3.42
C VAL A 140 -9.61 13.18 4.74
N THR A 141 -9.16 12.28 5.63
CA THR A 141 -8.66 12.67 6.96
C THR A 141 -7.14 12.71 7.06
N THR A 142 -6.44 12.12 6.08
CA THR A 142 -4.98 12.01 6.08
C THR A 142 -4.46 12.29 4.68
N ASP A 143 -3.54 13.24 4.58
CA ASP A 143 -2.81 13.50 3.35
C ASP A 143 -1.77 12.39 3.12
N TYR A 144 -1.80 11.73 1.97
CA TYR A 144 -0.87 10.64 1.65
C TYR A 144 0.61 11.06 1.74
N ARG A 145 0.90 12.34 1.49
CA ARG A 145 2.26 12.90 1.59
C ARG A 145 2.79 12.83 3.01
N LEU A 146 1.91 12.90 4.02
CA LEU A 146 2.30 12.73 5.42
C LEU A 146 2.86 11.32 5.65
N VAL A 147 2.13 10.29 5.22
CA VAL A 147 2.53 8.88 5.33
C VAL A 147 3.85 8.65 4.60
N LEU A 148 3.95 9.07 3.34
CA LEU A 148 5.15 8.88 2.53
C LEU A 148 6.35 9.65 3.10
N SER A 149 6.12 10.82 3.70
CA SER A 149 7.20 11.60 4.30
C SER A 149 7.83 10.91 5.50
N GLU A 150 7.04 10.29 6.38
CA GLU A 150 7.56 9.48 7.48
C GLU A 150 8.26 8.21 6.99
N VAL A 151 7.70 7.53 5.98
CA VAL A 151 8.31 6.33 5.39
C VAL A 151 9.69 6.65 4.83
N VAL A 152 9.82 7.68 4.01
CA VAL A 152 11.11 8.00 3.40
C VAL A 152 12.08 8.55 4.45
N HIS A 153 11.60 9.35 5.40
CA HIS A 153 12.43 9.78 6.53
C HIS A 153 12.98 8.60 7.32
N PHE A 154 12.16 7.59 7.61
CA PHE A 154 12.59 6.36 8.27
C PHE A 154 13.63 5.58 7.44
N VAL A 155 13.36 5.38 6.14
CA VAL A 155 14.22 4.52 5.30
C VAL A 155 15.60 5.13 5.03
N ASN A 156 15.71 6.45 4.88
CA ASN A 156 16.96 7.07 4.46
C ASN A 156 17.28 8.44 5.08
N GLY A 157 16.50 8.90 6.07
CA GLY A 157 16.72 10.16 6.75
C GLY A 157 16.34 11.41 5.95
N SER A 158 15.76 11.28 4.74
CA SER A 158 15.38 12.45 3.95
C SER A 158 14.39 13.34 4.67
N LYS A 159 14.46 14.64 4.41
CA LYS A 159 13.51 15.62 4.95
C LYS A 159 12.25 15.66 4.08
N PRO A 160 11.04 15.76 4.67
CA PRO A 160 9.79 15.89 3.92
C PRO A 160 9.80 16.97 2.84
N ALA A 161 10.36 18.14 3.15
CA ALA A 161 10.43 19.28 2.23
C ALA A 161 11.28 19.01 0.97
N THR A 162 12.20 18.04 1.01
CA THR A 162 12.99 17.63 -0.15
C THR A 162 12.16 16.80 -1.13
N LEU A 163 11.22 16.01 -0.62
CA LEU A 163 10.39 15.09 -1.39
C LEU A 163 9.11 15.77 -1.88
N PHE A 164 8.55 16.63 -1.02
CA PHE A 164 7.32 17.36 -1.27
C PHE A 164 7.58 18.87 -1.07
N PRO A 165 8.11 19.55 -2.10
CA PRO A 165 8.37 20.99 -2.02
C PRO A 165 7.10 21.76 -1.62
N GLY A 166 7.21 22.61 -0.60
CA GLY A 166 6.08 23.40 -0.09
C GLY A 166 5.12 22.64 0.82
N PHE A 167 5.28 21.33 1.02
CA PHE A 167 4.48 20.57 1.97
C PHE A 167 4.93 20.87 3.40
N GLN A 168 4.01 21.43 4.20
CA GLN A 168 4.19 21.69 5.62
C GLN A 168 3.19 20.82 6.37
N PRO A 169 3.58 19.61 6.82
CA PRO A 169 2.66 18.75 7.55
C PRO A 169 2.30 19.41 8.89
N ALA A 170 1.02 19.40 9.26
CA ALA A 170 0.55 19.94 10.54
C ALA A 170 0.99 19.11 11.76
N GLY A 171 1.63 17.95 11.55
CA GLY A 171 2.07 17.01 12.58
C GLY A 171 2.72 15.76 11.97
N HIS A 172 2.78 14.68 12.75
CA HIS A 172 3.20 13.35 12.32
C HIS A 172 2.20 12.29 12.82
N LEU A 173 2.06 11.19 12.09
CA LEU A 173 1.29 10.01 12.44
C LEU A 173 1.98 9.15 13.49
N GLY A 174 3.31 9.21 13.57
CA GLY A 174 4.09 8.45 14.55
C GLY A 174 4.16 6.97 14.18
N LEU A 175 4.44 6.70 12.90
CA LEU A 175 4.54 5.33 12.37
C LEU A 175 5.70 4.55 13.01
N TRP A 176 6.74 5.25 13.42
CA TRP A 176 7.88 4.72 14.18
C TRP A 176 8.06 5.51 15.50
N ALA A 177 8.92 4.98 16.39
CA ALA A 177 9.27 5.62 17.65
C ALA A 177 10.26 6.78 17.48
#